data_AF-A0A7M3YD02-F1
#
_entry.id   AF-A0A7M3YD02-F1
#
_cell.length_a   1.000
_cell.length_b   1.000
_cell.length_c   1.000
_cell.angle_alpha   90.00
_cell.angle_beta   90.00
_cell.angle_gamma   90.00
#
_symmetry.space_group_name_H-M   'P 1'
#
loop_
_entity.id
_entity.type
_entity.pdbx_description
1 polymer ?
#
loop_
_entity_poly.entity_id
_entity_poly.type
_entity_poly.pdbx_seq_one_letter_code
_entity_poly.pdbx_strand_id
1 'polypeptide(L)'
;FPNWIGPQRFGSGRAVTAEVGRSVVQHKWDEAALTYISKEGEYESPDVASFREHIRKHGITQEGLELAPEWLGYERRMTEHLLNNPDDHIGAFRKLPNNLQLMTIHALQSVVFNRTLRKRLEQGMSITTPEAGDLVGRLDERGQLSANNCVLVEERTAPRIGRNCQLGRLSVTGPLPGREIRTCKGKPGELEESILAEMGLDELNWEIEDIPRLTTSGTRRSLTTSFEEFTVEAAPKASDDSLGENWNKGPVEGSRWHPDGACLKFRFTLSSGSYATILLREFMRTPLNQL
;
A
#
# COMPACT_ATOMS: atom_id res chain seq x y z
N PHE A 1 -17.54 -1.84 1.55
CA PHE A 1 -16.54 -2.91 1.36
C PHE A 1 -15.25 -2.55 2.12
N PRO A 2 -14.35 -3.49 2.40
CA PRO A 2 -13.09 -3.19 3.07
C PRO A 2 -12.23 -2.23 2.22
N ASN A 3 -11.75 -1.15 2.84
CA ASN A 3 -11.05 -0.07 2.14
C ASN A 3 -9.54 -0.35 1.99
N TRP A 4 -9.20 -1.50 1.40
CA TRP A 4 -7.81 -1.88 1.15
C TRP A 4 -7.08 -0.81 0.35
N ILE A 5 -5.81 -0.59 0.69
CA ILE A 5 -4.90 0.18 -0.16
C ILE A 5 -4.39 -0.77 -1.25
N GLY A 6 -4.67 -0.44 -2.50
CA GLY A 6 -4.38 -1.30 -3.66
C GLY A 6 -2.89 -1.39 -4.03
N PRO A 7 -2.51 -2.39 -4.84
CA PRO A 7 -1.11 -2.66 -5.24
C PRO A 7 -0.45 -1.46 -5.94
N GLN A 8 -1.23 -0.61 -6.60
CA GLN A 8 -0.75 0.60 -7.28
C GLN A 8 0.00 1.55 -6.32
N ARG A 9 -0.30 1.51 -5.02
CA ARG A 9 0.38 2.34 -4.00
C ARG A 9 1.76 1.80 -3.60
N PHE A 10 2.03 0.53 -3.88
CA PHE A 10 3.28 -0.16 -3.51
C PHE A 10 4.25 -0.32 -4.68
N GLY A 11 3.79 -0.04 -5.91
CA GLY A 11 4.52 -0.24 -7.16
C GLY A 11 4.01 -1.48 -7.90
N SER A 12 3.33 -1.28 -9.03
CA SER A 12 2.52 -2.30 -9.72
C SER A 12 3.27 -3.56 -10.19
N GLY A 13 4.59 -3.52 -10.31
CA GLY A 13 5.42 -4.69 -10.69
C GLY A 13 6.47 -5.09 -9.65
N ARG A 14 6.67 -4.29 -8.60
CA ARG A 14 7.70 -4.51 -7.58
C ARG A 14 7.26 -3.88 -6.26
N ALA A 15 6.86 -4.70 -5.30
CA ALA A 15 6.41 -4.27 -3.97
C ALA A 15 7.56 -3.82 -3.03
N VAL A 16 8.68 -3.32 -3.59
CA VAL A 16 9.87 -2.90 -2.83
C VAL A 16 9.66 -1.59 -2.06
N THR A 17 8.71 -0.77 -2.49
CA THR A 17 8.56 0.62 -2.02
C THR A 17 8.36 0.71 -0.50
N ALA A 18 7.62 -0.24 0.08
CA ALA A 18 7.39 -0.30 1.52
C ALA A 18 8.63 -0.79 2.29
N GLU A 19 9.44 -1.67 1.70
CA GLU A 19 10.68 -2.16 2.32
C GLU A 19 11.74 -1.07 2.35
N VAL A 20 11.87 -0.31 1.26
CA VAL A 20 12.72 0.89 1.25
C VAL A 20 12.24 1.88 2.31
N GLY A 21 10.92 2.09 2.40
CA GLY A 21 10.34 2.95 3.43
C GLY A 21 10.68 2.50 4.85
N ARG A 22 10.70 1.18 5.10
CA ARG A 22 11.13 0.58 6.37
C ARG A 22 12.58 0.90 6.69
N SER A 23 13.50 0.70 5.74
CA SER A 23 14.91 1.00 5.96
C SER A 23 15.12 2.50 6.21
N VAL A 24 14.38 3.37 5.51
CA VAL A 24 14.42 4.82 5.71
C VAL A 24 13.97 5.23 7.12
N VAL A 25 12.83 4.74 7.63
CA VAL A 25 12.38 5.09 9.00
C VAL A 25 13.28 4.50 10.10
N GLN A 26 14.14 3.54 9.75
CA GLN A 26 15.14 2.95 10.65
C GLN A 26 16.53 3.60 10.49
N HIS A 27 16.67 4.65 9.66
CA HIS A 27 17.94 5.30 9.32
C HIS A 27 19.00 4.36 8.71
N LYS A 28 18.57 3.24 8.11
CA LYS A 28 19.42 2.29 7.40
C LYS A 28 19.50 2.67 5.93
N TRP A 29 20.27 3.72 5.65
CA TRP A 29 20.33 4.33 4.31
C TRP A 29 21.01 3.43 3.27
N ASP A 30 22.00 2.65 3.69
CA ASP A 30 22.64 1.61 2.89
C ASP A 30 21.61 0.57 2.44
N GLU A 31 20.83 0.03 3.38
CA GLU A 31 19.77 -0.94 3.11
C GLU A 31 18.69 -0.31 2.21
N ALA A 32 18.29 0.94 2.46
CA ALA A 32 17.30 1.65 1.66
C ALA A 32 17.74 1.80 0.19
N ALA A 33 18.98 2.27 -0.02
CA ALA A 33 19.52 2.49 -1.35
C ALA A 33 19.72 1.16 -2.10
N LEU A 34 20.37 0.18 -1.47
CA LEU A 34 20.66 -1.11 -2.09
C LEU A 34 19.39 -1.92 -2.34
N THR A 35 18.39 -1.86 -1.46
CA THR A 35 17.07 -2.49 -1.67
C THR A 35 16.37 -1.87 -2.88
N TYR A 36 16.37 -0.54 -3.02
CA TYR A 36 15.78 0.10 -4.20
C TYR A 36 16.50 -0.30 -5.49
N ILE A 37 17.83 -0.34 -5.49
CA ILE A 37 18.64 -0.68 -6.67
C ILE A 37 18.47 -2.15 -7.06
N SER A 38 18.60 -3.05 -6.11
CA SER A 38 18.97 -4.45 -6.37
C SER A 38 17.91 -5.48 -5.98
N LYS A 39 16.83 -5.13 -5.29
CA LYS A 39 15.81 -6.13 -4.94
C LYS A 39 15.09 -6.64 -6.18
N GLU A 40 15.05 -7.96 -6.35
CA GLU A 40 14.37 -8.66 -7.43
C GLU A 40 12.85 -8.43 -7.43
N GLY A 41 12.27 -8.39 -8.63
CA GLY A 41 10.82 -8.40 -8.85
C GLY A 41 10.33 -9.79 -9.28
N GLU A 42 9.04 -10.07 -9.09
CA GLU A 42 8.44 -11.36 -9.46
C GLU A 42 8.45 -11.62 -10.98
N TYR A 43 8.32 -10.55 -11.77
CA TYR A 43 8.27 -10.60 -13.23
C TYR A 43 9.23 -9.57 -13.84
N GLU A 44 10.54 -9.75 -13.64
CA GLU A 44 11.58 -8.92 -14.26
C GLU A 44 12.17 -9.55 -15.52
N SER A 45 12.55 -8.71 -16.49
CA SER A 45 13.22 -9.16 -17.70
C SER A 45 14.65 -9.66 -17.40
N PRO A 46 15.21 -10.58 -18.21
CA PRO A 46 16.51 -11.21 -17.92
C PRO A 46 17.67 -10.23 -17.73
N ASP A 47 17.64 -9.10 -18.44
CA ASP A 47 18.62 -8.01 -18.32
C ASP A 47 18.50 -7.25 -16.98
N VAL A 48 17.28 -6.96 -16.53
CA VAL A 48 17.03 -6.37 -15.20
C VAL A 48 17.46 -7.35 -14.10
N ALA A 49 17.13 -8.64 -14.23
CA ALA A 49 17.55 -9.67 -13.29
C ALA A 49 19.09 -9.73 -13.17
N SER A 50 19.79 -9.76 -14.30
CA SER A 50 21.25 -9.80 -14.36
C SER A 50 21.90 -8.60 -13.68
N PHE A 51 21.42 -7.38 -13.98
CA PHE A 51 21.90 -6.16 -13.32
C PHE A 51 21.74 -6.25 -11.79
N ARG A 52 20.55 -6.62 -11.33
CA ARG A 52 20.24 -6.65 -9.90
C ARG A 52 20.99 -7.74 -9.16
N GLU A 53 21.09 -8.93 -9.76
CA GLU A 53 21.87 -10.04 -9.21
C GLU A 53 23.34 -9.66 -9.07
N HIS A 54 23.90 -8.97 -10.08
CA HIS A 54 25.27 -8.45 -10.01
C HIS A 54 25.47 -7.53 -8.82
N ILE A 55 24.59 -6.53 -8.63
CA ILE A 55 24.66 -5.62 -7.48
C ILE A 55 24.54 -6.39 -6.15
N ARG A 56 23.67 -7.39 -6.06
CA ARG A 56 23.53 -8.21 -4.83
C ARG A 56 24.78 -9.03 -4.50
N LYS A 57 25.48 -9.55 -5.51
CA LYS A 57 26.66 -10.44 -5.32
C LYS A 57 27.98 -9.68 -5.19
N HIS A 58 28.12 -8.59 -5.94
CA HIS A 58 29.40 -7.90 -6.14
C HIS A 58 29.39 -6.46 -5.63
N GLY A 59 28.23 -5.93 -5.21
CA GLY A 59 28.08 -4.55 -4.79
C GLY A 59 28.08 -3.55 -5.95
N ILE A 60 28.26 -2.28 -5.62
CA ILE A 60 28.31 -1.19 -6.60
C ILE A 60 29.64 -1.23 -7.36
N THR A 61 29.59 -1.55 -8.64
CA THR A 61 30.76 -1.70 -9.51
C THR A 61 30.48 -1.11 -10.89
N GLN A 62 31.54 -0.73 -11.61
CA GLN A 62 31.42 -0.18 -12.98
C GLN A 62 30.71 -1.16 -13.92
N GLU A 63 31.04 -2.45 -13.83
CA GLU A 63 30.36 -3.52 -14.57
C GLU A 63 28.85 -3.57 -14.28
N GLY A 64 28.47 -3.46 -13.01
CA GLY A 64 27.05 -3.40 -12.62
C GLY A 64 26.33 -2.19 -13.25
N LEU A 65 26.97 -1.03 -13.33
CA LEU A 65 26.39 0.15 -14.00
C LEU A 65 26.22 -0.06 -15.51
N GLU A 66 27.11 -0.80 -16.15
CA GLU A 66 27.05 -1.14 -17.58
C GLU A 66 25.94 -2.16 -17.87
N LEU A 67 25.66 -3.08 -16.95
CA LEU A 67 24.56 -4.04 -17.05
C LEU A 67 23.17 -3.40 -16.90
N ALA A 68 23.06 -2.24 -16.26
CA ALA A 68 21.78 -1.62 -15.94
C ALA A 68 21.04 -1.15 -17.21
N PRO A 69 19.82 -1.63 -17.50
CA PRO A 69 19.07 -1.18 -18.69
C PRO A 69 18.76 0.32 -18.68
N GLU A 70 18.72 0.95 -19.85
CA GLU A 70 18.58 2.41 -19.99
C GLU A 70 17.30 2.98 -19.34
N TRP A 71 16.21 2.22 -19.34
CA TRP A 71 14.94 2.63 -18.73
C TRP A 71 14.95 2.60 -17.20
N LEU A 72 15.93 1.94 -16.56
CA LEU A 72 16.13 1.98 -15.10
C LEU A 72 16.87 3.26 -14.66
N GLY A 73 16.39 4.41 -15.12
CA GLY A 73 17.08 5.69 -14.94
C GLY A 73 17.23 6.14 -13.47
N TYR A 74 16.44 5.61 -12.54
CA TYR A 74 16.62 5.88 -11.11
C TYR A 74 17.73 5.03 -10.53
N GLU A 75 17.66 3.72 -10.72
CA GLU A 75 18.65 2.75 -10.27
C GLU A 75 20.03 3.08 -10.85
N ARG A 76 20.13 3.39 -12.15
CA ARG A 76 21.37 3.82 -12.80
C ARG A 76 22.01 5.03 -12.11
N ARG A 77 21.23 6.10 -11.88
CA ARG A 77 21.72 7.32 -11.23
C ARG A 77 22.15 7.09 -9.78
N MET A 78 21.49 6.19 -9.07
CA MET A 78 21.88 5.81 -7.71
C MET A 78 23.17 4.99 -7.71
N THR A 79 23.29 4.00 -8.60
CA THR A 79 24.50 3.19 -8.78
C THR A 79 25.69 4.05 -9.18
N GLU A 80 25.52 4.96 -10.15
CA GLU A 80 26.56 5.92 -10.56
C GLU A 80 26.98 6.85 -9.42
N HIS A 81 26.03 7.31 -8.60
CA HIS A 81 26.34 8.13 -7.42
C HIS A 81 27.22 7.38 -6.43
N LEU A 82 26.85 6.14 -6.10
CA LEU A 82 27.58 5.30 -5.14
C LEU A 82 28.93 4.83 -5.68
N LEU A 83 29.08 4.68 -7.01
CA LEU A 83 30.37 4.39 -7.62
C LEU A 83 31.40 5.49 -7.34
N ASN A 84 30.95 6.74 -7.42
CA ASN A 84 31.77 7.92 -7.19
C ASN A 84 31.87 8.30 -5.70
N ASN A 85 30.88 7.91 -4.89
CA ASN A 85 30.77 8.24 -3.47
C ASN A 85 30.27 7.00 -2.68
N PRO A 86 31.14 6.01 -2.40
CA PRO A 86 30.73 4.70 -1.87
C PRO A 86 29.89 4.75 -0.60
N ASP A 87 30.16 5.70 0.29
CA ASP A 87 29.50 5.81 1.59
C ASP A 87 28.28 6.77 1.60
N ASP A 88 28.01 7.48 0.50
CA ASP A 88 26.93 8.49 0.44
C ASP A 88 25.58 7.89 0.00
N HIS A 89 25.06 6.98 0.82
CA HIS A 89 23.76 6.33 0.58
C HIS A 89 22.58 7.30 0.67
N ILE A 90 22.67 8.33 1.51
CA ILE A 90 21.66 9.39 1.60
C ILE A 90 21.64 10.17 0.29
N GLY A 91 22.80 10.56 -0.24
CA GLY A 91 22.90 11.23 -1.54
C GLY A 91 22.42 10.37 -2.70
N ALA A 92 22.67 9.06 -2.66
CA ALA A 92 22.12 8.11 -3.62
C ALA A 92 20.58 8.11 -3.56
N PHE A 93 20.00 7.93 -2.38
CA PHE A 93 18.55 7.96 -2.20
C PHE A 93 17.93 9.30 -2.66
N ARG A 94 18.64 10.42 -2.46
CA ARG A 94 18.22 11.75 -2.93
C ARG A 94 18.16 11.89 -4.45
N LYS A 95 18.73 10.96 -5.24
CA LYS A 95 18.58 10.95 -6.71
C LYS A 95 17.15 10.62 -7.15
N LEU A 96 16.37 9.97 -6.29
CA LEU A 96 14.94 9.74 -6.53
C LEU A 96 14.17 11.07 -6.51
N PRO A 97 13.11 11.25 -7.30
CA PRO A 97 12.24 12.42 -7.19
C PRO A 97 11.61 12.51 -5.80
N ASN A 98 11.39 13.73 -5.30
CA ASN A 98 10.81 13.96 -3.96
C ASN A 98 9.51 13.16 -3.73
N ASN A 99 8.64 13.08 -4.74
CA ASN A 99 7.39 12.34 -4.66
C ASN A 99 7.63 10.83 -4.47
N LEU A 100 8.62 10.26 -5.15
CA LEU A 100 8.93 8.83 -5.04
C LEU A 100 9.56 8.51 -3.68
N GLN A 101 10.43 9.39 -3.18
CA GLN A 101 10.96 9.26 -1.82
C GLN A 101 9.83 9.28 -0.79
N LEU A 102 8.88 10.23 -0.91
CA LEU A 102 7.71 10.29 -0.01
C LEU A 102 6.80 9.05 -0.15
N MET A 103 6.67 8.50 -1.35
CA MET A 103 5.91 7.26 -1.57
C MET A 103 6.45 6.07 -0.78
N THR A 104 7.76 6.01 -0.48
CA THR A 104 8.33 4.93 0.35
C THR A 104 7.72 4.91 1.76
N ILE A 105 7.62 6.08 2.40
CA ILE A 105 7.00 6.25 3.71
C ILE A 105 5.51 5.91 3.66
N HIS A 106 4.79 6.45 2.66
CA HIS A 106 3.37 6.16 2.49
C HIS A 106 3.09 4.68 2.22
N ALA A 107 3.98 3.98 1.50
CA ALA A 107 3.85 2.56 1.24
C ALA A 107 4.00 1.76 2.53
N LEU A 108 4.98 2.07 3.39
CA LEU A 108 5.12 1.43 4.70
C LEU A 108 3.88 1.64 5.58
N GLN A 109 3.37 2.87 5.67
CA GLN A 109 2.13 3.16 6.39
C GLN A 109 0.96 2.34 5.83
N SER A 110 0.90 2.20 4.51
CA SER A 110 -0.15 1.45 3.83
C SER A 110 -0.08 -0.06 4.14
N VAL A 111 1.12 -0.62 4.33
CA VAL A 111 1.28 -2.02 4.79
C VAL A 111 0.71 -2.18 6.20
N VAL A 112 1.01 -1.26 7.12
CA VAL A 112 0.49 -1.30 8.50
C VAL A 112 -1.04 -1.22 8.51
N PHE A 113 -1.62 -0.30 7.74
CA PHE A 113 -3.07 -0.19 7.60
C PHE A 113 -3.70 -1.47 7.05
N ASN A 114 -3.16 -2.02 5.96
CA ASN A 114 -3.68 -3.26 5.37
C ASN A 114 -3.55 -4.44 6.35
N ARG A 115 -2.42 -4.60 7.04
CA ARG A 115 -2.26 -5.66 8.05
C ARG A 115 -3.24 -5.51 9.21
N THR A 116 -3.50 -4.29 9.66
CA THR A 116 -4.51 -4.00 10.69
C THR A 116 -5.90 -4.42 10.22
N LEU A 117 -6.30 -4.00 9.00
CA LEU A 117 -7.60 -4.36 8.42
C LEU A 117 -7.76 -5.88 8.29
N ARG A 118 -6.70 -6.58 7.83
CA ARG A 118 -6.66 -8.04 7.73
C ARG A 118 -6.82 -8.71 9.08
N LYS A 119 -5.99 -8.36 10.06
CA LYS A 119 -6.01 -8.99 11.38
C LYS A 119 -7.35 -8.78 12.08
N ARG A 120 -7.95 -7.59 11.91
CA ARG A 120 -9.29 -7.30 12.42
C ARG A 120 -10.36 -8.22 11.84
N LEU A 121 -10.34 -8.43 10.52
CA LEU A 121 -11.25 -9.35 9.84
C LEU A 121 -11.01 -10.81 10.25
N GLU A 122 -9.75 -11.26 10.36
CA GLU A 122 -9.40 -12.62 10.79
C GLU A 122 -9.85 -12.92 12.23
N GLN A 123 -9.87 -11.90 13.10
CA GLN A 123 -10.38 -12.02 14.48
C GLN A 123 -11.90 -11.88 14.60
N GLY A 124 -12.63 -11.75 13.48
CA GLY A 124 -14.08 -11.59 13.47
C GLY A 124 -14.57 -10.24 14.03
N MET A 125 -13.67 -9.26 14.20
CA MET A 125 -14.04 -7.92 14.66
C MET A 125 -14.65 -7.13 13.50
N SER A 126 -15.74 -6.42 13.78
CA SER A 126 -16.46 -5.69 12.73
C SER A 126 -15.66 -4.49 12.22
N ILE A 127 -15.68 -4.28 10.91
CA ILE A 127 -15.09 -3.10 10.25
C ILE A 127 -16.14 -2.00 9.97
N THR A 128 -17.43 -2.28 10.16
CA THR A 128 -18.55 -1.36 9.94
C THR A 128 -19.22 -0.90 11.24
N THR A 129 -19.08 -1.66 12.31
CA THR A 129 -19.63 -1.35 13.63
C THR A 129 -18.48 -1.32 14.64
N PRO A 130 -18.27 -0.22 15.36
CA PRO A 130 -17.18 -0.11 16.32
C PRO A 130 -17.47 -0.89 17.60
N GLU A 131 -16.39 -1.33 18.24
CA GLU A 131 -16.33 -1.87 19.59
C GLU A 131 -15.78 -0.80 20.55
N ALA A 132 -15.94 -1.01 21.86
CA ALA A 132 -15.32 -0.13 22.85
C ALA A 132 -13.79 -0.13 22.67
N GLY A 133 -13.18 1.04 22.70
CA GLY A 133 -11.76 1.22 22.45
C GLY A 133 -11.41 1.61 21.01
N ASP A 134 -12.33 1.45 20.04
CA ASP A 134 -12.09 1.90 18.67
C ASP A 134 -11.97 3.43 18.57
N LEU A 135 -11.22 3.89 17.57
CA LEU A 135 -11.24 5.26 17.10
C LEU A 135 -12.14 5.37 15.86
N VAL A 136 -13.16 6.22 15.96
CA VAL A 136 -14.07 6.53 14.85
C VAL A 136 -13.88 7.95 14.35
N GLY A 137 -13.86 8.16 13.04
CA GLY A 137 -13.81 9.50 12.45
C GLY A 137 -15.08 9.83 11.68
N ARG A 138 -15.40 11.13 11.58
CA ARG A 138 -16.51 11.61 10.76
C ARG A 138 -16.16 11.51 9.28
N LEU A 139 -17.13 11.09 8.48
CA LEU A 139 -17.08 11.17 7.03
C LEU A 139 -17.77 12.46 6.56
N ASP A 140 -17.15 13.15 5.60
CA ASP A 140 -17.79 14.26 4.89
C ASP A 140 -18.72 13.75 3.78
N GLU A 141 -19.36 14.66 3.05
CA GLU A 141 -20.27 14.34 1.94
C GLU A 141 -19.60 13.60 0.78
N ARG A 142 -18.26 13.64 0.70
CA ARG A 142 -17.46 12.93 -0.31
C ARG A 142 -16.93 11.59 0.21
N GLY A 143 -17.29 11.20 1.43
CA GLY A 143 -16.80 9.99 2.10
C GLY A 143 -15.36 10.10 2.60
N GLN A 144 -14.80 11.31 2.72
CA GLN A 144 -13.45 11.52 3.26
C GLN A 144 -13.47 11.59 4.79
N LEU A 145 -12.49 10.93 5.41
CA LEU A 145 -12.36 10.85 6.85
C LEU A 145 -11.71 12.11 7.44
N SER A 146 -12.35 12.73 8.43
CA SER A 146 -11.75 13.75 9.29
C SER A 146 -10.86 13.11 10.38
N ALA A 147 -9.65 12.68 10.03
CA ALA A 147 -8.77 11.92 10.93
C ALA A 147 -8.33 12.67 12.20
N ASN A 148 -8.21 14.01 12.13
CA ASN A 148 -7.79 14.83 13.26
C ASN A 148 -8.80 14.83 14.42
N ASN A 149 -10.08 14.56 14.11
CA ASN A 149 -11.20 14.62 15.05
C ASN A 149 -11.76 13.21 15.35
N CYS A 150 -10.90 12.19 15.33
CA CYS A 150 -11.30 10.85 15.75
C CYS A 150 -11.73 10.84 17.22
N VAL A 151 -12.81 10.11 17.51
CA VAL A 151 -13.40 9.96 18.84
C VAL A 151 -13.18 8.54 19.31
N LEU A 152 -12.73 8.40 20.56
CA LEU A 152 -12.65 7.11 21.23
C LEU A 152 -14.05 6.60 21.58
N VAL A 153 -14.34 5.36 21.20
CA VAL A 153 -15.60 4.69 21.51
C VAL A 153 -15.55 4.14 22.92
N GLU A 154 -16.52 4.54 23.74
CA GLU A 154 -16.74 3.99 25.08
C GLU A 154 -17.91 2.99 25.02
N GLU A 155 -17.96 2.03 25.95
CA GLU A 155 -19.01 1.01 25.99
C GLU A 155 -20.43 1.62 25.97
N ARG A 156 -20.65 2.67 26.78
CA ARG A 156 -21.93 3.40 26.83
C ARG A 156 -22.28 4.14 25.53
N THR A 157 -21.30 4.52 24.71
CA THR A 157 -21.52 5.28 23.47
C THR A 157 -21.54 4.39 22.22
N ALA A 158 -21.00 3.17 22.30
CA ALA A 158 -20.88 2.23 21.19
C ALA A 158 -22.19 2.01 20.41
N PRO A 159 -23.37 1.81 21.03
CA PRO A 159 -24.60 1.62 20.26
C PRO A 159 -25.01 2.85 19.43
N ARG A 160 -24.79 4.07 19.95
CA ARG A 160 -25.11 5.31 19.24
C ARG A 160 -24.12 5.58 18.11
N ILE A 161 -22.84 5.35 18.37
CA ILE A 161 -21.77 5.53 17.38
C ILE A 161 -21.93 4.49 16.26
N GLY A 162 -22.18 3.22 16.61
CA GLY A 162 -22.42 2.15 15.64
C GLY A 162 -23.58 2.44 14.69
N ARG A 163 -24.70 2.98 15.20
CA ARG A 163 -25.79 3.45 14.33
C ARG A 163 -25.32 4.52 13.34
N ASN A 164 -24.48 5.46 13.75
CA ASN A 164 -23.96 6.49 12.83
C ASN A 164 -22.93 5.93 11.84
N CYS A 165 -22.19 4.88 12.20
CA CYS A 165 -21.34 4.15 11.25
C CYS A 165 -22.15 3.43 10.18
N GLN A 166 -23.24 2.76 10.58
CA GLN A 166 -24.15 2.09 9.65
C GLN A 166 -24.85 3.08 8.70
N LEU A 167 -25.11 4.31 9.16
CA LEU A 167 -25.65 5.41 8.34
C LEU A 167 -24.58 6.11 7.47
N GLY A 168 -23.33 5.65 7.47
CA GLY A 168 -22.25 6.24 6.67
C GLY A 168 -21.77 7.62 7.14
N ARG A 169 -22.12 8.05 8.36
CA ARG A 169 -21.73 9.36 8.92
C ARG A 169 -20.40 9.31 9.67
N LEU A 170 -20.09 8.15 10.24
CA LEU A 170 -18.86 7.86 10.95
C LEU A 170 -18.23 6.60 10.34
N SER A 171 -16.95 6.39 10.57
CA SER A 171 -16.30 5.14 10.21
C SER A 171 -15.28 4.69 11.24
N VAL A 172 -15.18 3.37 11.43
CA VAL A 172 -14.09 2.74 12.16
C VAL A 172 -12.79 2.95 11.39
N THR A 173 -11.71 3.26 12.10
CA THR A 173 -10.46 3.69 11.47
C THR A 173 -9.30 2.75 11.78
N GLY A 174 -8.36 2.63 10.84
CA GLY A 174 -7.07 1.96 11.01
C GLY A 174 -5.90 2.96 11.02
N PRO A 175 -4.76 2.59 11.59
CA PRO A 175 -3.61 3.48 11.74
C PRO A 175 -2.83 3.62 10.43
N LEU A 176 -2.36 4.84 10.17
CA LEU A 176 -1.25 5.14 9.28
C LEU A 176 -0.15 5.75 10.17
N PRO A 177 0.81 4.96 10.65
CA PRO A 177 1.72 5.38 11.73
C PRO A 177 2.64 6.54 11.35
N GLY A 178 3.14 7.24 12.36
CA GLY A 178 4.06 8.37 12.27
C GLY A 178 4.46 8.82 13.66
N ARG A 179 4.99 10.02 13.84
CA ARG A 179 5.51 10.47 15.15
C ARG A 179 4.46 10.44 16.26
N GLU A 180 3.21 10.72 15.93
CA GLU A 180 2.08 10.79 16.87
C GLU A 180 1.11 9.63 16.58
N ILE A 181 1.54 8.39 16.81
CA ILE A 181 0.67 7.23 16.62
C ILE A 181 -0.50 7.30 17.60
N ARG A 182 -1.68 7.67 17.11
CA ARG A 182 -2.93 7.57 17.86
C ARG A 182 -3.45 6.15 17.74
N THR A 183 -3.04 5.22 18.60
CA THR A 183 -3.62 3.86 18.63
C THR A 183 -5.02 3.85 19.23
N CYS A 184 -5.79 2.82 18.89
CA CYS A 184 -7.02 2.48 19.62
C CYS A 184 -6.70 2.05 21.07
N LYS A 185 -7.72 1.78 21.89
CA LYS A 185 -7.57 1.25 23.26
C LYS A 185 -8.17 -0.15 23.39
N GLY A 186 -7.83 -0.86 24.47
CA GLY A 186 -8.34 -2.21 24.75
C GLY A 186 -8.00 -3.17 23.62
N LYS A 187 -8.90 -4.11 23.34
CA LYS A 187 -8.70 -5.13 22.30
C LYS A 187 -8.37 -4.55 20.90
N PRO A 188 -9.06 -3.52 20.38
CA PRO A 188 -8.64 -2.85 19.14
C PRO A 188 -7.23 -2.23 19.20
N GLY A 189 -6.84 -1.68 20.35
CA GLY A 189 -5.51 -1.12 20.58
C GLY A 189 -4.41 -2.18 20.58
N GLU A 190 -4.60 -3.25 21.35
CA GLU A 190 -3.69 -4.41 21.41
C GLU A 190 -3.47 -5.03 20.02
N LEU A 191 -4.52 -5.06 19.19
CA LEU A 191 -4.41 -5.50 17.80
C LEU A 191 -3.48 -4.58 16.99
N GLU A 192 -3.66 -3.27 17.07
CA GLU A 192 -2.80 -2.30 16.36
C GLU A 192 -1.35 -2.35 16.82
N GLU A 193 -1.14 -2.38 18.14
CA GLU A 193 0.18 -2.48 18.76
C GLU A 193 0.90 -3.76 18.34
N SER A 194 0.19 -4.89 18.32
CA SER A 194 0.78 -6.16 17.87
C SER A 194 1.23 -6.13 16.40
N ILE A 195 0.55 -5.40 15.52
CA ILE A 195 0.99 -5.23 14.12
C ILE A 195 2.27 -4.41 14.05
N LEU A 196 2.38 -3.35 14.86
CA LEU A 196 3.59 -2.52 14.91
C LEU A 196 4.78 -3.34 15.44
N ALA A 197 4.58 -4.12 16.51
CA ALA A 197 5.60 -4.98 17.10
C ALA A 197 6.02 -6.12 16.16
N GLU A 198 5.07 -6.82 15.51
CA GLU A 198 5.37 -7.84 14.48
C GLU A 198 6.17 -7.26 13.30
N MET A 199 6.01 -5.96 13.06
CA MET A 199 6.75 -5.24 12.05
C MET A 199 7.99 -4.53 12.59
N GLY A 200 8.33 -4.59 13.89
CA GLY A 200 9.44 -3.84 14.49
C GLY A 200 9.37 -2.33 14.20
N LEU A 201 8.18 -1.76 14.31
CA LEU A 201 7.88 -0.32 14.08
C LEU A 201 7.41 0.40 15.35
N ASP A 202 7.23 -0.33 16.44
CA ASP A 202 6.70 0.12 17.72
C ASP A 202 7.66 1.04 18.49
N GLU A 203 8.97 0.84 18.34
CA GLU A 203 10.00 1.68 18.98
C GLU A 203 10.46 2.86 18.10
N LEU A 204 9.98 2.98 16.86
CA LEU A 204 10.42 4.02 15.93
C LEU A 204 9.67 5.33 16.17
N ASN A 205 10.41 6.44 16.19
CA ASN A 205 9.85 7.79 16.37
C ASN A 205 9.34 8.42 15.05
N TRP A 206 9.60 7.80 13.89
CA TRP A 206 9.22 8.28 12.54
C TRP A 206 9.79 9.67 12.17
N GLU A 207 10.86 10.10 12.81
CA GLU A 207 11.56 11.35 12.53
C GLU A 207 12.79 11.08 11.66
N ILE A 208 12.83 11.67 10.46
CA ILE A 208 13.86 11.41 9.45
C ILE A 208 14.72 12.66 9.32
N GLU A 209 15.65 12.85 10.25
CA GLU A 209 16.51 14.04 10.35
C GLU A 209 17.28 14.34 9.06
N ASP A 210 17.79 13.29 8.39
CA ASP A 210 18.55 13.43 7.15
C ASP A 210 17.72 14.00 5.99
N ILE A 211 16.41 13.73 5.98
CA ILE A 211 15.48 14.21 4.95
C ILE A 211 14.16 14.60 5.62
N PRO A 212 14.09 15.79 6.28
CA PRO A 212 12.98 16.13 7.18
C PRO A 212 11.60 16.13 6.53
N ARG A 213 11.51 16.35 5.21
CA ARG A 213 10.23 16.26 4.47
C ARG A 213 9.63 14.86 4.39
N LEU A 214 10.38 13.82 4.76
CA LEU A 214 9.87 12.45 4.86
C LEU A 214 9.22 12.17 6.22
N THR A 215 9.53 12.98 7.23
CA THR A 215 8.91 12.89 8.55
C THR A 215 7.39 13.07 8.43
N THR A 216 6.64 12.19 9.10
CA THR A 216 5.18 12.19 9.09
C THR A 216 4.65 12.14 10.51
N SER A 217 3.64 12.95 10.82
CA SER A 217 2.93 12.87 12.11
C SER A 217 2.16 11.56 12.27
N GLY A 218 1.88 10.88 11.16
CA GLY A 218 0.89 9.80 11.13
C GLY A 218 -0.52 10.36 11.06
N THR A 219 -1.46 9.48 10.73
CA THR A 219 -2.89 9.79 10.59
C THR A 219 -3.70 8.50 10.72
N ARG A 220 -4.99 8.56 10.42
CA ARG A 220 -5.88 7.40 10.38
C ARG A 220 -6.68 7.36 9.09
N ARG A 221 -7.07 6.16 8.68
CA ARG A 221 -7.85 5.92 7.45
C ARG A 221 -9.08 5.09 7.78
N SER A 222 -10.18 5.35 7.09
CA SER A 222 -11.41 4.57 7.21
C SER A 222 -11.18 3.11 6.82
N LEU A 223 -11.59 2.15 7.65
CA LEU A 223 -11.51 0.71 7.36
C LEU A 223 -12.50 0.27 6.27
N THR A 224 -13.56 1.04 6.06
CA THR A 224 -14.58 0.78 5.05
C THR A 224 -14.73 1.95 4.11
N THR A 225 -15.21 1.67 2.91
CA THR A 225 -15.66 2.69 1.96
C THR A 225 -16.91 2.18 1.26
N SER A 226 -17.71 3.11 0.75
CA SER A 226 -18.96 2.84 0.05
C SER A 226 -18.79 3.04 -1.46
N PHE A 227 -19.75 2.53 -2.21
CA PHE A 227 -19.92 2.81 -3.61
C PHE A 227 -21.39 3.21 -3.83
N GLU A 228 -21.62 4.04 -4.83
CA GLU A 228 -22.94 4.54 -5.21
C GLU A 228 -23.20 4.28 -6.69
N GLU A 229 -24.45 4.46 -7.13
CA GLU A 229 -24.85 4.36 -8.54
C GLU A 229 -24.41 3.04 -9.20
N PHE A 230 -24.50 1.94 -8.46
CA PHE A 230 -23.99 0.64 -8.87
C PHE A 230 -24.92 -0.06 -9.86
N THR A 231 -24.43 -0.33 -11.07
CA THR A 231 -25.11 -1.19 -12.05
C THR A 231 -24.14 -2.22 -12.63
N VAL A 232 -24.69 -3.38 -12.96
CA VAL A 232 -23.97 -4.48 -13.64
C VAL A 232 -24.83 -4.96 -14.79
N GLU A 233 -24.27 -4.96 -15.99
CA GLU A 233 -24.95 -5.38 -17.21
C GLU A 233 -24.07 -6.35 -17.99
N ALA A 234 -24.69 -7.30 -18.69
CA ALA A 234 -23.97 -8.15 -19.64
C ALA A 234 -23.44 -7.28 -20.79
N ALA A 235 -22.18 -7.50 -21.15
CA ALA A 235 -21.51 -6.82 -22.25
C ALA A 235 -21.19 -7.82 -23.36
N PRO A 236 -21.17 -7.41 -24.64
CA PRO A 236 -20.63 -8.21 -25.72
C PRO A 236 -19.18 -8.62 -25.42
N LYS A 237 -18.77 -9.79 -25.92
CA LYS A 237 -17.35 -10.19 -25.86
C LYS A 237 -16.51 -9.15 -26.61
N ALA A 238 -15.47 -8.66 -25.96
CA ALA A 238 -14.49 -7.78 -26.58
C ALA A 238 -13.78 -8.54 -27.72
N SER A 239 -13.43 -7.84 -28.80
CA SER A 239 -12.63 -8.44 -29.88
C SER A 239 -11.21 -8.71 -29.40
N ASP A 240 -10.58 -9.78 -29.89
CA ASP A 240 -9.22 -10.17 -29.49
C ASP A 240 -8.20 -9.04 -29.70
N ASP A 241 -8.39 -8.22 -30.75
CA ASP A 241 -7.55 -7.04 -31.04
C ASP A 241 -7.61 -5.93 -29.99
N SER A 242 -8.65 -5.93 -29.14
CA SER A 242 -8.85 -4.95 -28.06
C SER A 242 -8.37 -5.45 -26.70
N LEU A 243 -7.96 -6.72 -26.62
CA LEU A 243 -7.55 -7.40 -25.39
C LEU A 243 -6.02 -7.35 -25.24
N GLY A 244 -5.56 -7.18 -24.00
CA GLY A 244 -4.13 -7.11 -23.70
C GLY A 244 -3.43 -8.47 -23.89
N GLU A 245 -2.11 -8.47 -24.09
CA GLU A 245 -1.32 -9.68 -24.32
C GLU A 245 -1.53 -10.78 -23.26
N ASN A 246 -1.71 -10.39 -21.99
CA ASN A 246 -1.95 -11.34 -20.90
C ASN A 246 -3.27 -12.09 -21.05
N TRP A 247 -4.30 -11.43 -21.60
CA TRP A 247 -5.56 -12.09 -21.90
C TRP A 247 -5.40 -13.06 -23.08
N ASN A 248 -4.67 -12.64 -24.12
CA ASN A 248 -4.42 -13.46 -25.31
C ASN A 248 -3.57 -14.70 -25.04
N LYS A 249 -2.73 -14.67 -23.98
CA LYS A 249 -1.97 -15.84 -23.49
C LYS A 249 -2.84 -16.88 -22.78
N GLY A 250 -4.10 -16.55 -22.47
CA GLY A 250 -5.04 -17.45 -21.78
C GLY A 250 -4.84 -17.48 -20.25
N PRO A 251 -5.71 -18.22 -19.54
CA PRO A 251 -5.64 -18.33 -18.09
C PRO A 251 -4.39 -19.11 -17.65
N VAL A 252 -3.79 -18.66 -16.55
CA VAL A 252 -2.67 -19.35 -15.88
C VAL A 252 -3.17 -20.15 -14.68
N GLU A 253 -2.30 -20.95 -14.07
CA GLU A 253 -2.65 -21.66 -12.84
C GLU A 253 -3.14 -20.68 -11.75
N GLY A 254 -4.28 -21.00 -11.13
CA GLY A 254 -4.92 -20.13 -10.14
C GLY A 254 -5.78 -19.01 -10.72
N SER A 255 -5.88 -18.86 -12.05
CA SER A 255 -6.83 -17.94 -12.67
C SER A 255 -8.28 -18.27 -12.32
N ARG A 256 -9.07 -17.22 -12.07
CA ARG A 256 -10.51 -17.32 -11.79
C ARG A 256 -11.40 -16.84 -12.93
N TRP A 257 -10.82 -16.60 -14.10
CA TRP A 257 -11.52 -16.22 -15.32
C TRP A 257 -11.39 -17.32 -16.39
N HIS A 258 -12.29 -17.31 -17.37
CA HIS A 258 -12.29 -18.26 -18.48
C HIS A 258 -12.62 -17.54 -19.80
N PRO A 259 -11.98 -17.86 -20.95
CA PRO A 259 -12.26 -17.23 -22.24
C PRO A 259 -13.72 -17.36 -22.71
N ASP A 260 -14.36 -18.48 -22.36
CA ASP A 260 -15.78 -18.70 -22.64
C ASP A 260 -16.73 -18.01 -21.65
N GLY A 261 -16.18 -17.30 -20.66
CA GLY A 261 -16.95 -16.57 -19.66
C GLY A 261 -17.77 -15.42 -20.22
N ALA A 262 -18.59 -14.84 -19.33
CA ALA A 262 -19.37 -13.65 -19.65
C ALA A 262 -18.51 -12.38 -19.47
N CYS A 263 -18.69 -11.41 -20.36
CA CYS A 263 -18.18 -10.06 -20.18
C CYS A 263 -19.24 -9.24 -19.42
N LEU A 264 -18.82 -8.53 -18.38
CA LEU A 264 -19.69 -7.69 -17.56
C LEU A 264 -19.21 -6.25 -17.60
N LYS A 265 -20.15 -5.31 -17.72
CA LYS A 265 -19.91 -3.88 -17.59
C LYS A 265 -20.39 -3.43 -16.22
N PHE A 266 -19.45 -2.96 -15.40
CA PHE A 266 -19.74 -2.33 -14.12
C PHE A 266 -19.79 -0.81 -14.28
N ARG A 267 -20.79 -0.17 -13.66
CA ARG A 267 -20.82 1.28 -13.43
C ARG A 267 -21.00 1.51 -11.94
N PHE A 268 -20.21 2.40 -11.37
CA PHE A 268 -20.31 2.80 -9.96
C PHE A 268 -19.52 4.07 -9.73
N THR A 269 -19.86 4.77 -8.65
CA THR A 269 -19.16 5.94 -8.15
C THR A 269 -18.44 5.58 -6.84
N LEU A 270 -17.20 6.04 -6.69
CA LEU A 270 -16.37 5.80 -5.51
C LEU A 270 -15.94 7.11 -4.84
N SER A 271 -15.89 7.09 -3.52
CA SER A 271 -15.25 8.15 -2.73
C SER A 271 -13.77 8.27 -3.04
N SER A 272 -13.22 9.49 -2.96
CA SER A 272 -11.80 9.75 -3.20
C SER A 272 -10.90 8.87 -2.33
N GLY A 273 -9.81 8.36 -2.91
CA GLY A 273 -8.87 7.49 -2.23
C GLY A 273 -9.31 6.02 -2.14
N SER A 274 -10.49 5.67 -2.67
CA SER A 274 -10.92 4.28 -2.91
C SER A 274 -10.41 3.78 -4.28
N TYR A 275 -10.30 2.47 -4.43
CA TYR A 275 -9.75 1.84 -5.63
C TYR A 275 -10.80 0.97 -6.31
N ALA A 276 -11.05 1.21 -7.60
CA ALA A 276 -11.98 0.40 -8.41
C ALA A 276 -11.57 -1.08 -8.43
N THR A 277 -10.27 -1.35 -8.54
CA THR A 277 -9.70 -2.70 -8.47
C THR A 277 -10.06 -3.42 -7.18
N ILE A 278 -10.09 -2.71 -6.05
CA ILE A 278 -10.48 -3.28 -4.76
C ILE A 278 -11.97 -3.57 -4.70
N LEU A 279 -12.83 -2.70 -5.24
CA LEU A 279 -14.26 -3.01 -5.32
C LEU A 279 -14.51 -4.23 -6.20
N LEU A 280 -13.95 -4.24 -7.42
CA LEU A 280 -14.11 -5.32 -8.37
C LEU A 280 -13.57 -6.65 -7.82
N ARG A 281 -12.49 -6.63 -7.02
CA ARG A 281 -11.98 -7.80 -6.32
C ARG A 281 -13.04 -8.46 -5.42
N GLU A 282 -13.90 -7.69 -4.76
CA GLU A 282 -14.93 -8.26 -3.88
C GLU A 282 -16.00 -9.03 -4.67
N PHE A 283 -16.27 -8.61 -5.92
CA PHE A 283 -17.20 -9.30 -6.83
C PHE A 283 -16.55 -10.47 -7.56
N MET A 284 -15.39 -10.23 -8.18
CA MET A 284 -14.70 -11.20 -9.03
C MET A 284 -13.93 -12.25 -8.23
N ARG A 285 -13.55 -11.90 -7.00
CA ARG A 285 -12.73 -12.73 -6.09
C ARG A 285 -11.45 -13.27 -6.72
N THR A 286 -10.92 -12.59 -7.73
CA THR A 286 -9.73 -12.99 -8.48
C THR A 286 -8.45 -12.47 -7.80
N PRO A 287 -7.27 -13.11 -8.01
CA PRO A 287 -5.99 -12.57 -7.57
C PRO A 287 -5.73 -11.13 -8.05
N LEU A 288 -5.04 -10.33 -7.24
CA LEU A 288 -4.79 -8.90 -7.54
C LEU A 288 -3.95 -8.66 -8.80
N ASN A 289 -3.08 -9.60 -9.15
CA ASN A 289 -2.27 -9.56 -10.39
C ASN A 289 -3.10 -9.88 -11.65
N GLN A 290 -4.38 -10.22 -11.50
CA GLN A 290 -5.31 -10.52 -12.58
C GLN A 290 -6.47 -9.49 -12.70
N LEU A 291 -6.37 -8.34 -12.01
CA LEU A 291 -7.34 -7.24 -12.01
C LEU A 291 -6.86 -6.03 -12.79
#